data_AF-A0AAV9TNH0-F1
#
_entry.id   AF-A0AAV9TNH0-F1
#
_cell.length_a   1.000
_cell.length_b   1.000
_cell.length_c   1.000
_cell.angle_alpha   90.00
_cell.angle_beta   90.00
_cell.angle_gamma   90.00
#
_symmetry.space_group_name_H-M   'P 1'
#
loop_
_entity.id
_entity.type
_entity.pdbx_description
1 polymer ?
#
loop_
_entity_poly.entity_id
_entity_poly.type
_entity_poly.pdbx_seq_one_letter_code
_entity_poly.pdbx_strand_id
1 'polypeptide(L)'
;MAKTFHPFEAWSSRLLLLCLLLQAFLVGASPITGIKPADEALTKRARAKYPTFSNDYDGRVKKGEYLMTLLPVGNEEAAELNGGASIVSPFQDPESLVTWGWTPYITWYPYETNLDGDTERLPGFPGYGQLLDEAFADSEYPVDDKQTGVYHFVQDKTFRKWWWLRNGQPSEGSYKNVANPPSGAFIFDVNYSPRHEVAKNGKGDVPDLDTLSDIAYFQWLSACQYKNISPKTLKR
;
A
#
# COMPACT_ATOMS: atom_id res chain seq x y z
N MET A 1 40.13 39.74 66.04
CA MET A 1 41.11 39.99 64.97
C MET A 1 41.36 38.66 64.26
N ALA A 2 40.79 38.46 63.06
CA ALA A 2 41.19 37.46 62.07
C ALA A 2 40.41 37.77 60.78
N LYS A 3 41.10 38.22 59.73
CA LYS A 3 40.53 38.39 58.38
C LYS A 3 40.89 37.15 57.58
N THR A 4 39.90 36.38 57.15
CA THR A 4 40.05 35.33 56.15
C THR A 4 39.57 35.88 54.80
N PHE A 5 40.50 36.01 53.85
CA PHE A 5 40.20 36.30 52.45
C PHE A 5 39.90 34.99 51.73
N HIS A 6 38.76 34.89 51.05
CA HIS A 6 38.44 33.79 50.15
C HIS A 6 38.79 34.20 48.70
N PRO A 7 39.58 33.40 47.96
CA PRO A 7 39.86 33.65 46.55
C PRO A 7 38.70 33.10 45.72
N PHE A 8 37.75 33.95 45.35
CA PHE A 8 36.57 33.56 44.59
C PHE A 8 36.60 34.16 43.18
N GLU A 9 37.65 33.91 42.38
CA GLU A 9 37.67 34.50 41.02
C GLU A 9 38.45 33.73 39.94
N ALA A 10 39.10 32.60 40.26
CA ALA A 10 39.94 31.90 39.28
C ALA A 10 39.31 30.64 38.63
N TRP A 11 38.15 30.17 39.11
CA TRP A 11 37.56 28.91 38.63
C TRP A 11 36.53 29.11 37.49
N SER A 12 35.82 30.24 37.44
CA SER A 12 34.75 30.46 36.44
C SER A 12 35.29 30.80 35.04
N SER A 13 36.47 31.42 34.96
CA SER A 13 37.08 31.86 33.70
C SER A 13 37.64 30.71 32.86
N ARG A 14 38.12 29.62 33.49
CA ARG A 14 38.57 28.41 32.79
C ARG A 14 37.42 27.61 32.18
N LEU A 15 36.25 27.59 32.84
CA LEU A 15 35.05 26.93 32.32
C LEU A 15 34.46 27.69 31.13
N LEU A 16 34.44 29.02 31.19
CA LEU A 16 33.99 29.87 30.09
C LEU A 16 34.87 29.74 28.84
N LEU A 17 36.19 29.66 29.01
CA LEU A 17 37.12 29.45 27.89
C LEU A 17 36.93 28.07 27.23
N LEU A 18 36.66 27.02 28.02
CA LEU A 18 36.38 25.68 27.52
C LEU A 18 35.05 25.62 26.74
N CYS A 19 34.02 26.32 27.22
CA CYS A 19 32.73 26.43 26.51
C CYS A 19 32.87 27.18 25.17
N LEU A 20 33.66 28.26 25.13
CA LEU A 20 33.92 29.01 23.90
C LEU A 20 34.73 28.22 22.87
N LEU A 21 35.72 27.43 23.31
CA LEU A 21 36.48 26.54 22.43
C LEU A 21 35.64 25.39 21.88
N LEU A 22 34.71 24.83 22.67
CA LEU A 22 33.77 23.81 22.19
C LEU A 22 32.80 24.38 21.14
N GLN A 23 32.37 25.64 21.27
CA GLN A 23 31.55 26.30 20.24
C GLN A 23 32.34 26.58 18.96
N ALA A 24 33.65 26.90 19.05
CA ALA A 24 34.48 27.11 17.86
C ALA A 24 34.74 25.82 17.05
N PHE A 25 34.86 24.66 17.70
CA PHE A 25 35.01 23.37 17.01
C PHE A 25 33.70 22.85 16.37
N LEU A 26 32.54 23.30 16.84
CA LEU A 26 31.23 22.89 16.28
C LEU A 26 30.78 23.73 15.08
N VAL A 27 31.47 24.84 14.77
CA VAL A 27 31.14 25.72 13.62
C VAL A 27 31.93 25.36 12.35
N GLY A 28 32.89 24.41 12.44
CA GLY A 28 33.81 24.07 11.35
C GLY A 28 33.47 22.83 10.51
N ALA A 29 32.34 22.16 10.72
CA ALA A 29 31.93 21.01 9.91
C ALA A 29 30.64 21.32 9.15
N SER A 30 30.74 22.17 8.12
CA SER A 30 29.71 22.23 7.08
C SER A 30 29.83 20.93 6.27
N PRO A 31 28.84 20.03 6.31
CA PRO A 31 28.86 18.84 5.48
C PRO A 31 28.63 19.28 4.03
N ILE A 32 29.45 18.72 3.15
CA ILE A 32 29.25 18.60 1.71
C ILE A 32 27.75 18.46 1.42
N THR A 33 27.24 19.27 0.48
CA THR A 33 25.89 19.19 -0.09
C THR A 33 25.70 17.87 -0.84
N GLY A 34 25.63 16.78 -0.10
CA GLY A 34 24.97 15.56 -0.51
C GLY A 34 23.48 15.77 -0.25
N ILE A 35 22.70 15.92 -1.31
CA ILE A 35 21.25 15.86 -1.29
C ILE A 35 20.89 14.56 -0.57
N LYS A 36 20.46 14.65 0.69
CA LYS A 36 19.93 13.51 1.44
C LYS A 36 18.59 13.11 0.84
N PRO A 37 18.24 11.81 0.81
CA PRO A 37 17.01 11.26 0.19
C PRO A 37 15.71 11.62 0.93
N ALA A 38 15.74 12.64 1.79
CA ALA A 38 14.55 13.16 2.46
C ALA A 38 13.63 13.89 1.47
N ASP A 39 14.19 14.54 0.45
CA ASP A 39 13.39 15.16 -0.62
C ASP A 39 12.74 14.12 -1.52
N GLU A 40 13.40 12.98 -1.77
CA GLU A 40 12.83 11.85 -2.52
C GLU A 40 11.65 11.19 -1.78
N ALA A 41 11.70 11.18 -0.44
CA ALA A 41 10.62 10.71 0.41
C ALA A 41 9.42 11.69 0.48
N LEU A 42 9.63 12.98 0.20
CA LEU A 42 8.57 14.00 0.14
C LEU A 42 7.83 14.00 -1.20
N THR A 43 8.49 13.61 -2.30
CA THR A 43 7.83 13.37 -3.61
C THR A 43 6.85 12.19 -3.57
N LYS A 44 6.98 11.30 -2.58
CA LYS A 44 6.16 10.09 -2.40
C LYS A 44 4.68 10.38 -2.04
N ARG A 45 4.30 11.64 -1.84
CA ARG A 45 2.98 12.07 -1.32
C ARG A 45 2.05 12.74 -2.34
N ALA A 46 2.25 12.56 -3.65
CA ALA A 46 1.30 13.07 -4.64
C ALA A 46 0.04 12.15 -4.75
N ARG A 47 -0.88 12.26 -3.78
CA ARG A 47 -2.31 12.19 -4.10
C ARG A 47 -2.59 13.49 -4.88
N ALA A 48 -2.97 13.56 -6.15
CA ALA A 48 -3.52 12.59 -7.08
C ALA A 48 -2.51 12.12 -8.14
N LYS A 49 -2.42 10.80 -8.33
CA LYS A 49 -1.64 10.18 -9.40
C LYS A 49 -2.31 10.24 -10.77
N TYR A 50 -3.51 10.82 -10.88
CA TYR A 50 -4.30 10.81 -12.11
C TYR A 50 -5.09 12.11 -12.20
N PRO A 51 -5.51 12.53 -13.41
CA PRO A 51 -6.49 13.59 -13.58
C PRO A 51 -7.77 13.30 -12.76
N THR A 52 -8.45 14.37 -12.36
CA THR A 52 -9.77 14.23 -11.72
C THR A 52 -10.83 14.00 -12.79
N PHE A 53 -11.67 12.99 -12.57
CA PHE A 53 -12.81 12.68 -13.43
C PHE A 53 -14.11 12.85 -12.65
N SER A 54 -15.20 13.19 -13.33
CA SER A 54 -16.53 13.20 -12.72
C SER A 54 -16.92 11.80 -12.23
N ASN A 55 -17.78 11.74 -11.22
CA ASN A 55 -18.30 10.48 -10.69
C ASN A 55 -19.52 9.96 -11.47
N ASP A 56 -20.06 10.74 -12.41
CA ASP A 56 -21.12 10.33 -13.33
C ASP A 56 -20.63 9.32 -14.39
N TYR A 57 -21.57 8.77 -15.16
CA TYR A 57 -21.29 7.77 -16.20
C TYR A 57 -20.21 8.24 -17.18
N ASP A 58 -20.35 9.44 -17.74
CA ASP A 58 -19.41 9.98 -18.73
C ASP A 58 -18.00 10.19 -18.13
N GLY A 59 -17.93 10.63 -16.88
CA GLY A 59 -16.67 10.75 -16.14
C GLY A 59 -15.99 9.40 -15.93
N ARG A 60 -16.76 8.34 -15.65
CA ARG A 60 -16.24 6.97 -15.55
C ARG A 60 -15.77 6.44 -16.90
N VAL A 61 -16.49 6.71 -17.98
CA VAL A 61 -16.08 6.34 -19.35
C VAL A 61 -14.76 7.03 -19.70
N LYS A 62 -14.67 8.36 -19.53
CA LYS A 62 -13.43 9.13 -19.79
C LYS A 62 -12.25 8.65 -18.95
N LYS A 63 -12.51 8.28 -17.69
CA LYS A 63 -11.48 7.68 -16.84
C LYS A 63 -11.00 6.36 -17.42
N GLY A 64 -11.91 5.50 -17.87
CA GLY A 64 -11.58 4.22 -18.51
C GLY A 64 -10.75 4.43 -19.78
N GLU A 65 -11.21 5.28 -20.69
CA GLU A 65 -10.49 5.63 -21.92
C GLU A 65 -9.08 6.16 -21.62
N TYR A 66 -8.96 7.05 -20.63
CA TYR A 66 -7.66 7.57 -20.20
C TYR A 66 -6.75 6.47 -19.65
N LEU A 67 -7.24 5.58 -18.80
CA LEU A 67 -6.42 4.46 -18.29
C LEU A 67 -5.98 3.54 -19.44
N MET A 68 -6.83 3.32 -20.43
CA MET A 68 -6.50 2.51 -21.61
C MET A 68 -5.37 3.10 -22.46
N THR A 69 -5.11 4.41 -22.42
CA THR A 69 -3.95 5.00 -23.08
C THR A 69 -2.65 4.75 -22.33
N LEU A 70 -2.71 4.53 -21.02
CA LEU A 70 -1.54 4.31 -20.16
C LEU A 70 -1.08 2.84 -20.11
N LEU A 71 -2.00 1.89 -20.23
CA LEU A 71 -1.69 0.45 -20.13
C LEU A 71 -0.73 -0.13 -21.19
N PRO A 72 -0.73 0.33 -22.46
CA PRO A 72 0.14 -0.26 -23.48
C PRO A 72 1.56 0.30 -23.48
N VAL A 73 1.80 1.44 -22.83
CA VAL A 73 3.09 2.15 -22.87
C VAL A 73 4.00 1.76 -21.71
N GLY A 74 5.29 2.10 -21.82
CA GLY A 74 6.27 1.89 -20.75
C GLY A 74 6.09 2.87 -19.58
N ASN A 75 6.73 2.60 -18.43
CA ASN A 75 6.57 3.43 -17.22
C ASN A 75 6.93 4.91 -17.40
N GLU A 76 7.96 5.20 -18.22
CA GLU A 76 8.43 6.56 -18.49
C GLU A 76 7.39 7.33 -19.33
N GLU A 77 7.00 6.76 -20.46
CA GLU A 77 5.96 7.32 -21.33
C GLU A 77 4.60 7.44 -20.61
N ALA A 78 4.23 6.46 -19.80
CA ALA A 78 3.03 6.53 -18.97
C ALA A 78 3.07 7.69 -17.98
N ALA A 79 4.24 7.99 -17.40
CA ALA A 79 4.42 9.14 -16.53
C ALA A 79 4.30 10.46 -17.32
N GLU A 80 4.88 10.54 -18.51
CA GLU A 80 4.74 11.72 -19.39
C GLU A 80 3.27 12.00 -19.75
N LEU A 81 2.53 10.96 -20.17
CA LEU A 81 1.08 11.03 -20.43
C LEU A 81 0.25 11.35 -19.17
N ASN A 82 0.83 11.16 -18.00
CA ASN A 82 0.24 11.45 -16.70
C ASN A 82 0.81 12.72 -16.05
N GLY A 83 1.23 13.69 -16.87
CA GLY A 83 1.68 15.00 -16.40
C GLY A 83 2.99 14.94 -15.61
N GLY A 84 3.84 13.96 -15.91
CA GLY A 84 5.11 13.69 -15.23
C GLY A 84 4.99 12.87 -13.95
N ALA A 85 3.77 12.54 -13.49
CA ALA A 85 3.58 11.77 -12.28
C ALA A 85 3.71 10.27 -12.55
N SER A 86 4.54 9.58 -11.75
CA SER A 86 4.68 8.14 -11.86
C SER A 86 3.39 7.41 -11.48
N ILE A 87 2.93 6.54 -12.38
CA ILE A 87 1.81 5.63 -12.12
C ILE A 87 2.26 4.33 -11.43
N VAL A 88 3.58 4.10 -11.35
CA VAL A 88 4.15 2.90 -10.74
C VAL A 88 3.86 2.90 -9.25
N SER A 89 3.53 1.72 -8.73
CA SER A 89 3.37 1.56 -7.28
C SER A 89 4.72 1.70 -6.59
N PRO A 90 4.82 2.48 -5.50
CA PRO A 90 6.02 2.50 -4.68
C PRO A 90 6.18 1.22 -3.82
N PHE A 91 5.19 0.33 -3.85
CA PHE A 91 5.19 -0.94 -3.12
C PHE A 91 5.41 -2.07 -4.12
N GLN A 92 6.63 -2.58 -4.17
CA GLN A 92 7.02 -3.71 -5.03
C GLN A 92 7.36 -4.96 -4.20
N ASP A 93 7.72 -4.77 -2.93
CA ASP A 93 8.08 -5.84 -2.01
C ASP A 93 6.84 -6.35 -1.26
N PRO A 94 6.51 -7.66 -1.33
CA PRO A 94 5.42 -8.26 -0.55
C PRO A 94 5.52 -7.99 0.96
N GLU A 95 6.71 -7.81 1.54
CA GLU A 95 6.89 -7.44 2.95
C GLU A 95 6.29 -6.07 3.30
N SER A 96 5.98 -5.26 2.29
CA SER A 96 5.21 -4.02 2.46
C SER A 96 3.83 -4.29 3.05
N LEU A 97 3.19 -5.43 2.75
CA LEU A 97 1.89 -5.79 3.31
C LEU A 97 1.95 -5.84 4.84
N VAL A 98 2.92 -6.57 5.38
CA VAL A 98 3.12 -6.71 6.83
C VAL A 98 3.48 -5.36 7.44
N THR A 99 4.38 -4.61 6.79
CA THR A 99 4.80 -3.27 7.24
C THR A 99 3.62 -2.30 7.41
N TRP A 100 2.63 -2.41 6.52
CA TRP A 100 1.42 -1.56 6.50
C TRP A 100 0.21 -2.22 7.16
N GLY A 101 0.41 -3.32 7.88
CA GLY A 101 -0.58 -3.94 8.75
C GLY A 101 -1.66 -4.72 8.02
N TRP A 102 -1.35 -5.25 6.84
CA TRP A 102 -2.22 -6.15 6.08
C TRP A 102 -1.98 -7.61 6.45
N THR A 103 -3.06 -8.33 6.73
CA THR A 103 -3.06 -9.78 6.95
C THR A 103 -3.70 -10.47 5.74
N PRO A 104 -3.01 -11.45 5.11
CA PRO A 104 -3.57 -12.23 4.02
C PRO A 104 -4.37 -13.43 4.54
N TYR A 105 -5.64 -13.52 4.15
CA TYR A 105 -6.48 -14.70 4.31
C TYR A 105 -6.74 -15.29 2.92
N ILE A 106 -6.20 -16.48 2.65
CA ILE A 106 -6.20 -17.09 1.31
C ILE A 106 -6.88 -18.45 1.39
N THR A 107 -7.86 -18.70 0.52
CA THR A 107 -8.56 -19.99 0.42
C THR A 107 -8.60 -20.43 -1.03
N TRP A 108 -8.18 -21.66 -1.31
CA TRP A 108 -8.29 -22.26 -2.65
C TRP A 108 -9.44 -23.26 -2.69
N TYR A 109 -10.02 -23.45 -3.88
CA TYR A 109 -10.96 -24.54 -4.10
C TYR A 109 -10.31 -25.91 -3.75
N PRO A 110 -11.06 -26.87 -3.16
CA PRO A 110 -12.45 -26.76 -2.72
C PRO A 110 -12.59 -25.92 -1.46
N TYR A 111 -13.58 -25.02 -1.44
CA TYR A 111 -13.85 -24.16 -0.30
C TYR A 111 -14.54 -24.94 0.83
N GLU A 112 -14.10 -24.75 2.07
CA GLU A 112 -14.72 -25.39 3.24
C GLU A 112 -16.14 -24.87 3.46
N THR A 113 -17.15 -25.68 3.18
CA THR A 113 -18.55 -25.32 3.47
C THR A 113 -18.83 -25.42 4.97
N ASN A 114 -19.63 -24.51 5.52
CA ASN A 114 -20.22 -24.75 6.85
C ASN A 114 -21.09 -26.01 6.78
N LEU A 115 -21.14 -26.77 7.89
CA LEU A 115 -21.93 -28.00 8.02
C LEU A 115 -23.43 -27.82 7.68
N ASP A 116 -23.92 -26.59 7.68
CA ASP A 116 -25.32 -26.23 7.42
C ASP A 116 -25.59 -25.77 5.96
N GLY A 117 -24.61 -25.86 5.05
CA GLY A 117 -24.79 -25.57 3.62
C GLY A 117 -24.79 -24.09 3.23
N ASP A 118 -24.80 -23.17 4.19
CA ASP A 118 -24.68 -21.72 3.94
C ASP A 118 -23.21 -21.32 3.71
N THR A 119 -22.86 -21.16 2.44
CA THR A 119 -21.50 -20.81 1.97
C THR A 119 -21.30 -19.32 1.68
N GLU A 120 -22.39 -18.57 1.43
CA GLU A 120 -22.35 -17.18 0.94
C GLU A 120 -21.68 -16.17 1.90
N ARG A 121 -21.46 -16.54 3.16
CA ARG A 121 -20.95 -15.63 4.20
C ARG A 121 -19.56 -15.94 4.72
N LEU A 122 -18.96 -17.03 4.29
CA LEU A 122 -17.63 -17.38 4.78
C LEU A 122 -16.54 -16.57 4.04
N PRO A 123 -15.50 -16.09 4.76
CA PRO A 123 -14.42 -15.30 4.16
C PRO A 123 -13.65 -16.07 3.07
N GLY A 124 -13.74 -17.40 3.05
CA GLY A 124 -13.11 -18.27 2.05
C GLY A 124 -13.91 -18.47 0.76
N PHE A 125 -15.13 -17.92 0.63
CA PHE A 125 -15.94 -18.03 -0.59
C PHE A 125 -15.94 -16.76 -1.44
N PRO A 126 -16.02 -16.92 -2.78
CA PRO A 126 -16.31 -15.81 -3.67
C PRO A 126 -17.63 -15.12 -3.30
N GLY A 127 -17.60 -13.81 -3.16
CA GLY A 127 -18.78 -12.99 -2.87
C GLY A 127 -19.76 -12.89 -4.04
N TYR A 128 -19.29 -13.12 -5.27
CA TYR A 128 -20.15 -13.18 -6.46
C TYR A 128 -21.05 -14.42 -6.51
N GLY A 129 -20.84 -15.44 -5.65
CA GLY A 129 -21.65 -16.66 -5.63
C GLY A 129 -21.67 -17.36 -6.99
N GLN A 130 -22.86 -17.54 -7.56
CA GLN A 130 -23.08 -18.16 -8.88
C GLN A 130 -23.24 -17.15 -10.02
N LEU A 131 -23.09 -15.84 -9.76
CA LEU A 131 -23.37 -14.78 -10.75
C LEU A 131 -22.42 -14.81 -11.95
N LEU A 132 -21.28 -15.50 -11.85
CA LEU A 132 -20.28 -15.59 -12.92
C LEU A 132 -20.25 -16.97 -13.61
N ASP A 133 -21.13 -17.90 -13.26
CA ASP A 133 -21.13 -19.26 -13.82
C ASP A 133 -21.28 -19.24 -15.35
N GLU A 134 -22.17 -18.40 -15.88
CA GLU A 134 -22.34 -18.22 -17.33
C GLU A 134 -21.08 -17.63 -17.99
N ALA A 135 -20.44 -16.64 -17.36
CA ALA A 135 -19.22 -16.03 -17.88
C ALA A 135 -18.03 -17.00 -17.85
N PHE A 136 -17.96 -17.89 -16.86
CA PHE A 136 -16.92 -18.92 -16.77
C PHE A 136 -17.12 -20.04 -17.80
N ALA A 137 -18.36 -20.25 -18.24
CA ALA A 137 -18.71 -21.21 -19.28
C ALA A 137 -18.52 -20.67 -20.71
N ASP A 138 -18.09 -19.41 -20.88
CA ASP A 138 -17.78 -18.85 -22.20
C ASP A 138 -16.73 -19.71 -22.92
N SER A 139 -17.06 -20.18 -24.12
CA SER A 139 -16.20 -21.07 -24.90
C SER A 139 -14.91 -20.41 -25.41
N GLU A 140 -14.90 -19.08 -25.57
CA GLU A 140 -13.73 -18.31 -26.00
C GLU A 140 -12.79 -18.02 -24.82
N TYR A 141 -13.36 -17.83 -23.62
CA TYR A 141 -12.61 -17.48 -22.39
C TYR A 141 -13.01 -18.34 -21.18
N PRO A 142 -12.86 -19.67 -21.24
CA PRO A 142 -13.33 -20.54 -20.17
C PRO A 142 -12.49 -20.37 -18.88
N VAL A 143 -13.18 -20.36 -17.75
CA VAL A 143 -12.58 -20.30 -16.42
C VAL A 143 -12.91 -21.58 -15.67
N ASP A 144 -11.90 -22.39 -15.33
CA ASP A 144 -12.08 -23.56 -14.47
C ASP A 144 -12.18 -23.09 -13.01
N ASP A 145 -13.38 -23.06 -12.46
CA ASP A 145 -13.69 -22.62 -11.10
C ASP A 145 -12.85 -23.38 -10.05
N LYS A 146 -12.49 -24.63 -10.31
CA LYS A 146 -11.64 -25.46 -9.42
C LYS A 146 -10.19 -24.99 -9.34
N GLN A 147 -9.77 -24.12 -10.24
CA GLN A 147 -8.45 -23.48 -10.23
C GLN A 147 -8.46 -22.12 -9.56
N THR A 148 -9.51 -21.79 -8.80
CA THR A 148 -9.74 -20.46 -8.27
C THR A 148 -9.32 -20.32 -6.80
N GLY A 149 -8.63 -19.22 -6.49
CA GLY A 149 -8.24 -18.82 -5.14
C GLY A 149 -8.92 -17.52 -4.73
N VAL A 150 -9.48 -17.49 -3.53
CA VAL A 150 -10.02 -16.30 -2.87
C VAL A 150 -8.93 -15.67 -2.03
N TYR A 151 -8.64 -14.41 -2.31
CA TYR A 151 -7.63 -13.60 -1.66
C TYR A 151 -8.29 -12.47 -0.90
N HIS A 152 -8.40 -12.60 0.42
CA HIS A 152 -9.00 -11.62 1.30
C HIS A 152 -7.90 -10.97 2.16
N PHE A 153 -7.45 -9.79 1.76
CA PHE A 153 -6.43 -9.06 2.51
C PHE A 153 -7.11 -8.02 3.39
N VAL A 154 -6.84 -8.07 4.70
CA VAL A 154 -7.51 -7.21 5.69
C VAL A 154 -6.48 -6.38 6.43
N GLN A 155 -6.76 -5.09 6.58
CA GLN A 155 -5.93 -4.13 7.30
C GLN A 155 -6.29 -4.17 8.80
N ASP A 156 -5.85 -5.23 9.49
CA ASP A 156 -6.24 -5.56 10.86
C ASP A 156 -5.08 -5.50 11.88
N LYS A 157 -3.86 -5.13 11.44
CA LYS A 157 -2.71 -4.93 12.32
C LYS A 157 -2.33 -3.45 12.44
N THR A 158 -1.67 -3.13 13.54
CA THR A 158 -1.01 -1.84 13.71
C THR A 158 0.19 -1.72 12.76
N PHE A 159 0.46 -0.51 12.28
CA PHE A 159 1.57 -0.24 11.36
C PHE A 159 2.37 0.99 11.79
N ARG A 160 3.62 1.13 11.33
CA ARG A 160 4.46 2.27 11.73
C ARG A 160 4.10 3.51 10.91
N LYS A 161 3.72 4.60 11.57
CA LYS A 161 3.65 5.91 10.90
C LYS A 161 5.01 6.59 10.97
N TRP A 162 5.50 7.11 9.85
CA TRP A 162 6.84 7.70 9.76
C TRP A 162 7.03 8.97 10.60
N TRP A 163 5.97 9.77 10.79
CA TRP A 163 6.09 11.14 11.33
C TRP A 163 5.87 11.26 12.85
N TRP A 164 5.50 10.17 13.52
CA TRP A 164 5.22 10.18 14.95
C TRP A 164 5.70 8.82 15.45
N LEU A 165 6.39 8.75 16.59
CA LEU A 165 6.73 7.48 17.27
C LEU A 165 5.46 6.71 17.75
N ARG A 166 4.37 6.80 17.01
CA ARG A 166 3.06 6.20 17.28
C ARG A 166 2.73 5.23 16.16
N ASN A 167 2.26 4.06 16.54
CA ASN A 167 1.71 3.10 15.60
C ASN A 167 0.34 3.56 15.11
N GLY A 168 0.12 3.50 13.79
CA GLY A 168 -1.19 3.58 13.18
C GLY A 168 -2.08 2.44 13.66
N GLN A 169 -3.35 2.75 13.86
CA GLN A 169 -4.37 1.78 14.25
C GLN A 169 -5.00 1.12 13.02
N PRO A 170 -5.43 -0.16 13.12
CA PRO A 170 -6.11 -0.82 12.03
C PRO A 170 -7.39 -0.08 11.64
N SER A 171 -7.63 -0.01 10.34
CA SER A 171 -8.77 0.61 9.68
C SER A 171 -9.86 -0.38 9.33
N GLU A 172 -9.56 -1.68 9.39
CA GLU A 172 -10.46 -2.78 8.97
C GLU A 172 -10.79 -2.76 7.48
N GLY A 173 -10.07 -1.94 6.68
CA GLY A 173 -10.16 -1.99 5.23
C GLY A 173 -9.86 -3.38 4.70
N SER A 174 -10.63 -3.85 3.73
CA SER A 174 -10.57 -5.21 3.24
C SER A 174 -10.69 -5.26 1.72
N TYR A 175 -9.80 -6.01 1.08
CA TYR A 175 -9.87 -6.29 -0.35
C TYR A 175 -9.97 -7.79 -0.58
N LYS A 176 -11.16 -8.25 -0.95
CA LYS A 176 -11.44 -9.63 -1.31
C LYS A 176 -11.57 -9.72 -2.83
N ASN A 177 -10.63 -10.41 -3.45
CA ASN A 177 -10.60 -10.65 -4.88
C ASN A 177 -10.36 -12.13 -5.17
N VAL A 178 -10.61 -12.51 -6.41
CA VAL A 178 -10.58 -13.90 -6.84
C VAL A 178 -9.59 -14.05 -7.99
N ALA A 179 -8.65 -14.98 -7.86
CA ALA A 179 -7.58 -15.20 -8.83
C ALA A 179 -7.65 -16.60 -9.43
N ASN A 180 -7.52 -16.67 -10.76
CA ASN A 180 -7.38 -17.92 -11.51
C ASN A 180 -6.20 -17.79 -12.51
N PRO A 181 -4.97 -18.04 -12.04
CA PRO A 181 -3.78 -17.92 -12.89
C PRO A 181 -3.78 -18.80 -14.15
N PRO A 182 -4.25 -20.08 -14.11
CA PRO A 182 -4.31 -20.93 -15.31
C PRO A 182 -5.17 -20.35 -16.44
N SER A 183 -6.33 -19.77 -16.11
CA SER A 183 -7.18 -19.10 -17.10
C SER A 183 -6.74 -17.66 -17.40
N GLY A 184 -5.80 -17.11 -16.65
CA GLY A 184 -5.36 -15.72 -16.79
C GLY A 184 -6.41 -14.72 -16.31
N ALA A 185 -7.28 -15.12 -15.36
CA ALA A 185 -8.41 -14.31 -14.90
C ALA A 185 -8.19 -13.78 -13.47
N PHE A 186 -8.62 -12.54 -13.24
CA PHE A 186 -8.65 -11.91 -11.92
C PHE A 186 -9.93 -11.10 -11.78
N ILE A 187 -10.66 -11.31 -10.69
CA ILE A 187 -12.00 -10.77 -10.48
C ILE A 187 -11.98 -9.89 -9.24
N PHE A 188 -12.39 -8.64 -9.41
CA PHE A 188 -12.67 -7.75 -8.30
C PHE A 188 -14.01 -8.10 -7.68
N ASP A 189 -13.98 -8.50 -6.42
CA ASP A 189 -15.16 -8.96 -5.70
C ASP A 189 -15.49 -7.93 -4.60
N VAL A 190 -15.46 -8.30 -3.32
CA VAL A 190 -15.86 -7.41 -2.22
C VAL A 190 -14.69 -6.54 -1.75
N ASN A 191 -14.76 -5.23 -2.00
CA ASN A 191 -13.63 -4.32 -1.77
C ASN A 191 -14.05 -3.05 -1.01
N TYR A 192 -13.54 -2.90 0.22
CA TYR A 192 -13.73 -1.75 1.09
C TYR A 192 -12.37 -1.12 1.43
N SER A 193 -12.10 0.06 0.90
CA SER A 193 -10.82 0.74 1.17
C SER A 193 -10.68 1.16 2.64
N PRO A 194 -9.44 1.26 3.18
CA PRO A 194 -9.19 1.87 4.49
C PRO A 194 -9.87 3.22 4.68
N ARG A 195 -9.89 4.07 3.63
CA ARG A 195 -10.57 5.38 3.69
C ARG A 195 -12.08 5.25 3.87
N HIS A 196 -12.69 4.29 3.19
CA HIS A 196 -14.12 4.03 3.29
C HIS A 196 -14.48 3.59 4.72
N GLU A 197 -13.77 2.61 5.27
CA GLU A 197 -14.04 2.10 6.62
C GLU A 197 -13.77 3.16 7.70
N VAL A 198 -12.67 3.92 7.58
CA VAL A 198 -12.40 5.04 8.51
C VAL A 198 -13.51 6.09 8.45
N ALA A 199 -13.99 6.45 7.26
CA ALA A 199 -15.07 7.42 7.10
C ALA A 199 -16.42 6.91 7.64
N LYS A 200 -16.69 5.61 7.48
CA LYS A 200 -17.92 4.94 7.93
C LYS A 200 -17.95 4.73 9.44
N ASN A 201 -16.85 4.28 10.03
CA ASN A 201 -16.79 3.80 11.42
C ASN A 201 -16.17 4.83 12.38
N GLY A 202 -15.50 5.86 11.86
CA GLY A 202 -14.80 6.88 12.66
C GLY A 202 -13.60 6.35 13.44
N LYS A 203 -13.05 5.19 13.04
CA LYS A 203 -11.97 4.47 13.74
C LYS A 203 -10.85 4.08 12.78
N GLY A 204 -9.66 3.92 13.34
CA GLY A 204 -8.48 3.47 12.60
C GLY A 204 -7.74 4.57 11.86
N ASP A 205 -6.66 4.19 11.21
CA ASP A 205 -5.81 5.07 10.42
C ASP A 205 -5.63 4.53 9.00
N VAL A 206 -5.63 5.42 8.01
CA VAL A 206 -5.36 5.04 6.61
C VAL A 206 -3.84 4.80 6.44
N PRO A 207 -3.38 3.59 6.07
CA PRO A 207 -1.97 3.33 5.79
C PRO A 207 -1.53 3.97 4.47
N ASP A 208 -0.22 3.96 4.17
CA ASP A 208 0.25 4.44 2.86
C ASP A 208 -0.06 3.43 1.74
N LEU A 209 -0.02 2.13 2.04
CA LEU A 209 -0.51 1.06 1.16
C LEU A 209 -2.02 0.92 1.35
N ASP A 210 -2.79 1.85 0.76
CA ASP A 210 -4.26 1.93 0.88
C ASP A 210 -5.03 1.77 -0.43
N THR A 211 -4.36 1.40 -1.53
CA THR A 211 -4.99 1.33 -2.85
C THR A 211 -5.28 -0.11 -3.28
N LEU A 212 -6.45 -0.31 -3.92
CA LEU A 212 -6.88 -1.60 -4.42
C LEU A 212 -5.90 -2.18 -5.45
N SER A 213 -5.37 -1.36 -6.35
CA SER A 213 -4.46 -1.82 -7.40
C SER A 213 -3.16 -2.41 -6.84
N ASP A 214 -2.61 -1.80 -5.78
CA ASP A 214 -1.40 -2.31 -5.13
C ASP A 214 -1.68 -3.67 -4.46
N ILE A 215 -2.81 -3.78 -3.78
CA ILE A 215 -3.21 -5.02 -3.10
C ILE A 215 -3.52 -6.12 -4.12
N ALA A 216 -4.26 -5.80 -5.18
CA ALA A 216 -4.58 -6.74 -6.26
C ALA A 216 -3.31 -7.26 -6.96
N TYR A 217 -2.29 -6.40 -7.14
CA TYR A 217 -1.00 -6.82 -7.66
C TYR A 217 -0.35 -7.90 -6.77
N PHE A 218 -0.30 -7.69 -5.45
CA PHE A 218 0.25 -8.69 -4.53
C PHE A 218 -0.57 -9.98 -4.47
N GLN A 219 -1.90 -9.88 -4.54
CA GLN A 219 -2.78 -11.03 -4.60
C GLN A 219 -2.54 -11.86 -5.87
N TRP A 220 -2.41 -11.20 -7.02
CA TRP A 220 -2.08 -11.85 -8.29
C TRP A 220 -0.69 -12.52 -8.25
N LEU A 221 0.35 -11.81 -7.79
CA LEU A 221 1.68 -12.38 -7.64
C LEU A 221 1.67 -13.64 -6.77
N SER A 222 0.98 -13.57 -5.62
CA SER A 222 0.85 -14.72 -4.72
C SER A 222 0.11 -15.89 -5.37
N ALA A 223 -0.95 -15.63 -6.13
CA ALA A 223 -1.68 -16.66 -6.86
C ALA A 223 -0.84 -17.33 -7.94
N CYS A 224 -0.15 -16.54 -8.75
CA CYS A 224 0.78 -17.01 -9.76
C CYS A 224 1.91 -17.84 -9.16
N GLN A 225 2.49 -17.40 -8.04
CA GLN A 225 3.49 -18.18 -7.31
C GLN A 225 2.94 -19.52 -6.81
N TYR A 226 1.74 -19.52 -6.21
CA TYR A 226 1.09 -20.74 -5.73
C TYR A 226 0.84 -21.75 -6.85
N LYS A 227 0.39 -21.28 -8.03
CA LYS A 227 0.13 -22.12 -9.20
C LYS A 227 1.37 -22.38 -10.07
N ASN A 228 2.54 -21.85 -9.70
CA ASN A 228 3.77 -21.91 -10.49
C ASN A 228 3.58 -21.42 -11.94
N ILE A 229 2.86 -20.30 -12.09
CA ILE A 229 2.57 -19.65 -13.37
C ILE A 229 3.22 -18.26 -13.40
N SER A 230 3.68 -17.84 -14.58
CA SER A 230 4.24 -16.50 -14.76
C SER A 230 3.17 -15.42 -14.55
N PRO A 231 3.42 -14.35 -13.79
CA PRO A 231 2.44 -13.27 -13.59
C PRO A 231 2.12 -12.48 -14.88
N LYS A 232 2.86 -12.73 -15.97
CA LYS A 232 2.60 -12.15 -17.29
C LYS A 232 1.48 -12.86 -18.07
N THR A 233 0.89 -13.92 -17.53
CA THR A 233 -0.20 -14.68 -18.20
C THR A 233 -1.59 -14.09 -17.96
N LEU A 234 -1.70 -12.97 -17.24
CA LEU A 234 -2.97 -12.27 -17.07
C LEU A 234 -3.48 -11.86 -18.46
N LYS A 235 -4.67 -12.33 -18.82
CA LYS A 235 -5.31 -11.95 -20.09
C LYS A 235 -5.99 -10.59 -19.91
N ARG A 236 -5.95 -9.77 -20.95
CA ARG A 236 -6.68 -8.49 -21.01
C ARG A 236 -8.12 -8.73 -21.42
#